data_AF-A0A090Y2D6-F1
#
_entry.id   AF-A0A090Y2D6-F1
#
_cell.length_a   1.000
_cell.length_b   1.000
_cell.length_c   1.000
_cell.angle_alpha   90.00
_cell.angle_beta   90.00
_cell.angle_gamma   90.00
#
_symmetry.space_group_name_H-M   'P 1'
#
loop_
_entity.id
_entity.type
_entity.pdbx_description
1 polymer ?
#
loop_
_entity_poly.entity_id
_entity_poly.type
_entity_poly.pdbx_seq_one_letter_code
_entity_poly.pdbx_strand_id
1 'polypeptide(L)'
;MPNAQGRYTKEEVIQTGLPYYIPTSNRWTHKPYEFAILLSKTRCKQLGVPILSSGREKPSAFLWSPAAGTGTSDLTHRYVPLYDRTDAYNEIKDKLYPREIMGTPM
;
A
#
# COMPACT_ATOMS: atom_id res chain seq x y z
N MET A 1 -12.91 -5.87 -8.38
CA MET A 1 -13.37 -4.66 -7.68
C MET A 1 -13.08 -4.78 -6.19
N PRO A 2 -12.61 -3.71 -5.53
CA PRO A 2 -12.36 -3.75 -4.10
C PRO A 2 -13.66 -3.98 -3.31
N ASN A 3 -13.55 -4.59 -2.13
CA ASN A 3 -14.67 -4.76 -1.21
C ASN A 3 -15.10 -3.43 -0.56
N ALA A 4 -16.11 -3.46 0.31
CA ALA A 4 -16.62 -2.28 1.02
C ALA A 4 -15.56 -1.54 1.87
N GLN A 5 -14.44 -2.20 2.20
CA GLN A 5 -13.32 -1.63 2.95
C GLN A 5 -12.20 -1.10 2.02
N GLY A 6 -12.39 -1.15 0.70
CA GLY A 6 -11.39 -0.74 -0.28
C GLY A 6 -10.25 -1.73 -0.46
N ARG A 7 -10.40 -2.98 -0.01
CA ARG A 7 -9.39 -4.04 -0.12
C ARG A 7 -9.61 -4.88 -1.36
N TYR A 8 -8.53 -5.45 -1.88
CA TYR A 8 -8.50 -6.21 -3.13
C TYR A 8 -8.21 -7.68 -2.88
N THR A 9 -8.68 -8.53 -3.79
CA THR A 9 -8.29 -9.95 -3.82
C THR A 9 -6.90 -10.13 -4.45
N LYS A 10 -6.36 -11.36 -4.35
CA LYS A 10 -5.08 -11.70 -4.97
C LYS A 10 -5.16 -11.60 -6.49
N GLU A 11 -6.24 -12.11 -7.08
CA GLU A 11 -6.46 -12.14 -8.52
C GLU A 11 -6.47 -10.72 -9.10
N GLU A 12 -7.15 -9.80 -8.43
CA GLU A 12 -7.22 -8.39 -8.83
C GLU A 12 -5.86 -7.72 -8.79
N VAL A 13 -5.10 -7.93 -7.71
CA VAL A 13 -3.74 -7.38 -7.57
C VAL A 13 -2.83 -7.91 -8.67
N ILE A 14 -2.90 -9.21 -8.98
CA ILE A 14 -2.13 -9.81 -10.09
C ILE A 14 -2.52 -9.17 -11.42
N GLN A 15 -3.82 -8.95 -11.67
CA GLN A 15 -4.29 -8.30 -12.90
C GLN A 15 -3.81 -6.86 -13.05
N THR A 16 -3.57 -6.14 -11.94
CA THR A 16 -3.00 -4.77 -12.02
C THR A 16 -1.54 -4.74 -12.45
N GLY A 17 -0.80 -5.85 -12.27
CA GLY A 17 0.65 -5.89 -12.49
C GLY A 17 1.48 -5.07 -11.50
N LEU A 18 0.87 -4.49 -10.46
CA LEU A 18 1.56 -3.64 -9.48
C LEU A 18 2.30 -4.46 -8.40
N PRO A 19 3.36 -3.89 -7.79
CA PRO A 19 4.08 -4.57 -6.73
C PRO A 19 3.24 -4.65 -5.46
N TYR A 20 3.51 -5.67 -4.65
CA TYR A 20 2.92 -5.76 -3.33
C TYR A 20 3.91 -6.24 -2.27
N TYR A 21 3.71 -5.77 -1.05
CA TYR A 21 4.54 -6.08 0.10
C TYR A 21 3.97 -7.25 0.89
N ILE A 22 4.84 -8.19 1.29
CA ILE A 22 4.49 -9.35 2.10
C ILE A 22 5.18 -9.20 3.47
N PRO A 23 4.44 -8.82 4.54
CA PRO A 23 5.03 -8.59 5.87
C PRO A 23 5.75 -9.80 6.46
N THR A 24 5.23 -11.02 6.25
CA THR A 24 5.83 -12.24 6.81
C THR A 24 7.22 -12.56 6.24
N SER A 25 7.47 -12.16 5.00
CA SER A 25 8.77 -12.34 4.33
C SER A 25 9.57 -11.04 4.24
N ASN A 26 9.06 -9.96 4.86
CA ASN A 26 9.65 -8.62 4.87
C ASN A 26 10.15 -8.14 3.49
N ARG A 27 9.39 -8.41 2.42
CA ARG A 27 9.82 -8.17 1.04
C ARG A 27 8.71 -7.71 0.11
N TRP A 28 9.10 -6.94 -0.90
CA TRP A 28 8.31 -6.64 -2.08
C TRP A 28 8.39 -7.77 -3.09
N THR A 29 7.30 -8.05 -3.82
CA THR A 29 7.28 -9.08 -4.86
C THR A 29 8.09 -8.73 -6.09
N HIS A 30 8.12 -7.45 -6.46
CA HIS A 30 9.09 -6.86 -7.38
C HIS A 30 9.28 -5.40 -7.01
N LYS A 31 10.39 -4.80 -7.47
CA LYS A 31 10.78 -3.42 -7.15
C LYS A 31 10.87 -2.62 -8.45
N PRO A 32 9.74 -2.13 -8.99
CA PRO A 32 9.77 -1.33 -10.22
C PRO A 32 10.33 0.08 -9.98
N TYR A 33 10.43 0.51 -8.72
CA TYR A 33 10.97 1.81 -8.33
C TYR A 33 12.31 1.62 -7.60
N GLU A 34 13.30 2.45 -7.93
CA GLU A 34 14.58 2.52 -7.20
C GLU A 34 14.38 3.05 -5.78
N PHE A 35 13.46 4.01 -5.64
CA PHE A 35 13.02 4.57 -4.37
C PHE A 35 11.55 4.98 -4.47
N ALA A 36 10.73 4.55 -3.52
CA ALA A 36 9.36 5.05 -3.39
C ALA A 36 8.85 4.97 -1.95
N ILE A 37 8.00 5.92 -1.56
CA ILE A 37 7.27 5.90 -0.29
C ILE A 37 5.83 5.49 -0.55
N LEU A 38 5.45 4.29 -0.10
CA LEU A 38 4.17 3.66 -0.42
C LEU A 38 3.33 3.53 0.85
N LEU A 39 2.26 4.32 0.93
CA LEU A 39 1.45 4.46 2.15
C LEU A 39 0.00 4.07 1.92
N SER A 40 -0.62 3.45 2.92
CA SER A 40 -2.07 3.22 2.91
C SER A 40 -2.83 4.54 3.08
N LYS A 41 -4.08 4.61 2.60
CA LYS A 41 -4.96 5.78 2.77
C LYS A 41 -5.01 6.29 4.21
N THR A 42 -5.08 5.39 5.19
CA THR A 42 -5.11 5.74 6.61
C THR A 42 -3.80 6.37 7.06
N ARG A 43 -2.65 5.86 6.61
CA ARG A 43 -1.33 6.42 6.92
C ARG A 43 -1.13 7.78 6.27
N CYS A 44 -1.54 7.95 5.01
CA CYS A 44 -1.57 9.24 4.34
C CYS A 44 -2.31 10.31 5.16
N LYS A 45 -3.49 9.96 5.71
CA LYS A 45 -4.26 10.87 6.56
C LYS A 45 -3.55 11.19 7.89
N GLN A 46 -2.93 10.20 8.53
CA GLN A 46 -2.20 10.38 9.80
C GLN A 46 -0.96 11.27 9.65
N LEU A 47 -0.30 11.21 8.50
CA LEU A 47 0.92 11.96 8.21
C LEU A 47 0.67 13.33 7.58
N GLY A 48 -0.59 13.71 7.35
CA GLY A 48 -0.95 15.00 6.75
C GLY A 48 -0.76 15.08 5.23
N VAL A 49 -0.57 13.94 4.55
CA VAL A 49 -0.34 13.83 3.11
C VAL A 49 -1.46 13.05 2.40
N PRO A 50 -2.73 13.55 2.47
CA PRO A 50 -3.91 12.77 2.10
C PRO A 50 -3.91 12.33 0.62
N ILE A 51 -4.72 11.32 0.32
CA ILE A 51 -5.07 10.99 -1.07
C ILE A 51 -6.01 12.03 -1.67
N LEU A 52 -6.07 12.09 -3.00
CA LEU A 52 -7.02 12.96 -3.71
C LEU A 52 -8.40 12.82 -3.07
N SER A 53 -9.01 13.96 -2.70
CA SER A 53 -10.30 14.03 -2.00
C SER A 53 -11.42 13.31 -2.76
N SER A 54 -11.28 13.20 -4.09
CA SER A 54 -12.20 12.49 -4.97
C SER A 54 -12.15 10.96 -4.81
N GLY A 55 -11.13 10.41 -4.16
CA GLY A 55 -10.89 8.97 -4.05
C GLY A 55 -10.54 8.30 -5.37
N ARG A 56 -10.29 9.07 -6.44
CA ARG A 56 -9.98 8.57 -7.79
C ARG A 56 -8.49 8.29 -8.01
N GLU A 57 -7.67 8.55 -7.00
CA GLU A 57 -6.26 8.22 -7.05
C GLU A 57 -6.09 6.71 -7.19
N LYS A 58 -5.31 6.28 -8.19
CA LYS A 58 -5.03 4.87 -8.41
C LYS A 58 -3.96 4.40 -7.42
N PRO A 59 -4.04 3.14 -6.94
CA PRO A 59 -2.95 2.57 -6.15
C PRO A 59 -1.68 2.45 -7.00
N SER A 60 -0.53 2.63 -6.35
CA SER A 60 0.81 2.40 -6.93
C SER A 60 1.38 1.05 -6.50
N ALA A 61 0.88 0.50 -5.39
CA ALA A 61 1.28 -0.80 -4.87
C ALA A 61 0.22 -1.36 -3.92
N PHE A 62 0.45 -2.55 -3.37
CA PHE A 62 -0.43 -3.13 -2.35
C PHE A 62 0.34 -3.67 -1.14
N LEU A 63 -0.35 -3.79 -0.01
CA LEU A 63 0.13 -4.45 1.20
C LEU A 63 -0.71 -5.69 1.46
N TRP A 64 -0.07 -6.86 1.51
CA TRP A 64 -0.75 -8.07 1.96
C TRP A 64 -0.93 -8.05 3.48
N SER A 65 -2.18 -8.21 3.94
CA SER A 65 -2.53 -8.29 5.35
C SER A 65 -3.14 -9.66 5.67
N PRO A 66 -2.41 -10.57 6.35
CA PRO A 66 -2.92 -11.90 6.65
C PRO A 66 -4.16 -11.90 7.55
N ALA A 67 -4.29 -10.89 8.42
CA ALA A 67 -5.41 -10.71 9.34
C ALA A 67 -6.61 -9.96 8.73
N ALA A 68 -6.53 -9.54 7.46
CA ALA A 68 -7.67 -8.95 6.79
C ALA A 68 -8.78 -9.99 6.60
N GLY A 69 -9.99 -9.63 7.03
CA GLY A 69 -11.16 -10.52 6.97
C GLY A 69 -11.35 -11.38 8.23
N THR A 70 -10.43 -11.35 9.19
CA THR A 70 -10.61 -12.09 10.45
C THR A 70 -11.90 -11.64 11.15
N GLY A 71 -12.78 -12.58 11.47
CA GLY A 71 -14.10 -12.31 12.06
C GLY A 71 -15.19 -11.95 11.06
N THR A 72 -14.91 -11.99 9.75
CA THR A 72 -15.91 -11.84 8.68
C THR A 72 -15.88 -13.05 7.75
N SER A 73 -16.85 -13.14 6.82
CA SER A 73 -16.85 -14.13 5.75
C SER A 73 -15.92 -13.78 4.58
N ASP A 74 -15.37 -12.56 4.57
CA ASP A 74 -14.53 -12.06 3.47
C ASP A 74 -13.04 -12.28 3.76
N LEU A 75 -12.59 -13.50 3.48
CA LEU A 75 -11.20 -13.92 3.69
C LEU A 75 -10.32 -13.77 2.44
N THR A 76 -10.87 -13.26 1.33
CA THR A 76 -10.18 -13.17 0.05
C THR A 76 -9.60 -11.77 -0.20
N HIS A 77 -10.26 -10.71 0.28
CA HIS A 77 -9.79 -9.33 0.10
C HIS A 77 -8.71 -8.93 1.12
N ARG A 78 -7.53 -9.52 0.96
CA ARG A 78 -6.39 -9.35 1.88
C ARG A 78 -5.41 -8.25 1.50
N TYR A 79 -5.59 -7.60 0.35
CA TYR A 79 -4.64 -6.62 -0.16
C TYR A 79 -5.14 -5.21 0.06
N VAL A 80 -4.34 -4.40 0.74
CA VAL A 80 -4.63 -3.00 1.03
C VAL A 80 -3.93 -2.13 -0.02
N PRO A 81 -4.62 -1.20 -0.70
CA PRO A 81 -3.99 -0.30 -1.65
C PRO A 81 -3.00 0.66 -0.96
N LEU A 82 -1.87 0.87 -1.61
CA LEU A 82 -0.84 1.83 -1.24
C LEU A 82 -0.69 2.90 -2.32
N TYR A 83 -0.40 4.12 -1.89
CA TYR A 83 -0.30 5.32 -2.70
C TYR A 83 1.09 5.91 -2.56
N ASP A 84 1.62 6.40 -3.68
CA ASP A 84 2.96 6.98 -3.75
C ASP A 84 3.00 8.37 -3.13
N ARG A 85 3.84 8.56 -2.10
CA ARG A 85 4.09 9.83 -1.40
C ARG A 85 5.57 10.17 -1.35
N THR A 86 6.30 9.75 -2.38
CA THR A 86 7.74 10.00 -2.50
C THR A 86 8.05 11.50 -2.54
N ASP A 87 7.16 12.29 -3.13
CA ASP A 87 7.21 13.76 -3.16
C ASP A 87 7.24 14.40 -1.76
N ALA A 88 6.50 13.82 -0.81
CA ALA A 88 6.44 14.29 0.57
C ALA A 88 7.51 13.69 1.49
N TYR A 89 8.46 12.91 0.95
CA TYR A 89 9.44 12.16 1.75
C TYR A 89 10.16 13.03 2.81
N ASN A 90 10.65 14.20 2.42
CA ASN A 90 11.41 15.07 3.32
C ASN A 90 10.60 15.53 4.54
N GLU A 91 9.27 15.61 4.44
CA GLU A 91 8.37 16.05 5.50
C GLU A 91 8.00 14.91 6.47
N ILE A 92 8.03 13.67 5.99
CA ILE A 92 7.50 12.51 6.71
C ILE A 92 8.53 11.44 7.06
N LYS A 93 9.77 11.53 6.55
CA LYS A 93 10.82 10.50 6.66
C LYS A 93 11.02 9.95 8.08
N ASP A 94 10.99 10.81 9.09
CA ASP A 94 11.23 10.43 10.49
C ASP A 94 10.07 9.63 11.12
N LYS A 95 8.94 9.52 10.41
CA LYS A 95 7.71 8.86 10.86
C LYS A 95 7.38 7.61 10.04
N LEU A 96 8.22 7.25 9.08
CA LEU A 96 8.01 6.12 8.18
C LEU A 96 8.45 4.80 8.83
N TYR A 97 7.66 3.76 8.59
CA TYR A 97 8.08 2.39 8.90
C TYR A 97 8.95 1.83 7.77
N PRO A 98 9.91 0.93 8.05
CA PRO A 98 10.74 0.33 7.01
C PRO A 98 9.96 -0.31 5.86
N ARG A 99 8.80 -0.91 6.14
CA ARG A 99 7.92 -1.52 5.13
C ARG A 99 7.24 -0.52 4.18
N GLU A 100 7.21 0.76 4.55
CA GLU A 100 6.60 1.84 3.76
C GLU A 100 7.60 2.41 2.75
N ILE A 101 8.86 2.02 2.85
CA ILE A 101 9.94 2.44 1.97
C ILE A 101 10.23 1.29 1.01
N MET A 102 10.12 1.56 -0.28
CA MET A 102 10.63 0.68 -1.33
C MET A 102 11.99 1.20 -1.78
N GLY A 103 12.98 0.29 -1.80
CA GLY A 103 14.32 0.63 -2.26
C GLY A 103 15.10 1.47 -1.26
N THR A 104 16.00 2.33 -1.75
CA THR A 104 16.90 3.11 -0.92
C THR A 104 16.90 4.55 -1.42
N PRO A 105 16.70 5.56 -0.56
CA PRO A 105 16.81 6.96 -0.98
C PRO A 105 18.24 7.22 -1.48
N MET A 106 18.37 7.73 -2.70
CA MET A 106 19.64 8.23 -3.25
C MET A 106 19.97 9.61 -2.71
#